data_AF-A0AAD4NUD3-F1
#
_entry.id   AF-A0AAD4NUD3-F1
#
_cell.length_a   1.000
_cell.length_b   1.000
_cell.length_c   1.000
_cell.angle_alpha   90.00
_cell.angle_beta   90.00
_cell.angle_gamma   90.00
#
_symmetry.space_group_name_H-M   'P 1'
#
loop_
_entity.id
_entity.type
_entity.pdbx_description
1 polymer ?
#
loop_
_entity_poly.entity_id
_entity_poly.type
_entity_poly.pdbx_seq_one_letter_code
_entity_poly.pdbx_strand_id
1 'polypeptide(L)'
;MGIDRRLAKALEAANDALQHLSIIPDFGSLDYTHIDQLLARVVDLPTEGNQRNSRRNLLVIRQWMVSDGPSVVLLKVLGQLYWRLGELNSSQFDKFKTALQQRQPYLSLIQDTNGIALVVQRIRYIQRSKADACQDFLCELSNLVGVRADSPMLSIEALQVTSRSPTRSVRSRASILSQDTGLASLIRYVPSSTVPAPGDMENFLIEFYVKSICPGRTVASQSNSYMSLLHVTDSCLSTRYALLSLSASYLCEQLPKEKDVYHQAELYYSTQALQSLAAQINDGRDYDGALATSMLLMHHSLINLEDSPLCWSCHANVLDAIPPEVINHHSDPALFLRAQIILARTAQTPHQLSRTRRHSFEATDWLEGVLQIESTKVSTTLGVSSRLLFIISSATSLPNSQDKLNRLMYAQLQETQIQNLRQWNPEPEGPEKEVLLASAEAFRLATLIYLRCHVYGFTRFHSSILELSDALHTLLLSLPVKGPLYTAIYSIWPFFVAAVTANSDKRDRLYQRVVPIREGDKNTLSVVLKRISGIRTWLANQDATCQRQNGWWDEMLSPSFSTIALGPHLLCLG
;
A
#
# COMPACT_ATOMS: atom_id res chain seq x y z
N MET A 1 -5.63 0.93 51.34
CA MET A 1 -4.71 -0.25 51.46
C MET A 1 -4.12 -0.74 50.13
N GLY A 2 -4.78 -0.64 48.98
CA GLY A 2 -4.22 -1.13 47.70
C GLY A 2 -3.15 -0.24 47.04
N ILE A 3 -3.08 1.05 47.40
CA ILE A 3 -2.25 2.08 46.76
C ILE A 3 -0.77 1.96 47.17
N ASP A 4 -0.49 1.76 48.46
CA ASP A 4 0.89 1.60 48.96
C ASP A 4 1.51 0.24 48.58
N ARG A 5 0.67 -0.77 48.36
CA ARG A 5 1.11 -2.12 47.96
C ARG A 5 1.76 -2.14 46.56
N ARG A 6 1.30 -1.28 45.64
CA ARG A 6 1.88 -1.17 44.28
C ARG A 6 3.25 -0.52 44.31
N LEU A 7 3.39 0.56 45.07
CA LEU A 7 4.65 1.26 45.29
C LEU A 7 5.67 0.34 45.97
N ALA A 8 5.27 -0.39 47.01
CA ALA A 8 6.13 -1.35 47.70
C ALA A 8 6.67 -2.44 46.77
N LYS A 9 5.81 -3.05 45.94
CA LYS A 9 6.22 -4.07 44.96
C LYS A 9 7.15 -3.52 43.86
N ALA A 10 6.94 -2.28 43.44
CA ALA A 10 7.85 -1.65 42.48
C ALA A 10 9.23 -1.40 43.10
N LEU A 11 9.28 -0.95 44.35
CA LEU A 11 10.53 -0.77 45.10
C LEU A 11 11.25 -2.09 45.36
N GLU A 12 10.52 -3.15 45.71
CA GLU A 12 11.07 -4.50 45.88
C GLU A 12 11.75 -4.98 44.59
N ALA A 13 11.05 -4.95 43.45
CA ALA A 13 11.60 -5.34 42.16
C ALA A 13 12.81 -4.49 41.73
N ALA A 14 12.81 -3.18 42.06
CA ALA A 14 13.96 -2.30 41.79
C ALA A 14 15.16 -2.65 42.68
N ASN A 15 14.93 -3.07 43.92
CA ASN A 15 16.00 -3.45 44.85
C ASN A 15 16.64 -4.77 44.45
N ASP A 16 15.84 -5.74 44.04
CA ASP A 16 16.35 -7.02 43.53
C ASP A 16 17.24 -6.79 42.31
N ALA A 17 16.81 -5.90 41.41
CA ALA A 17 17.62 -5.51 40.24
C ALA A 17 18.91 -4.79 40.64
N LEU A 18 18.86 -3.85 41.59
CA LEU A 18 20.05 -3.14 42.09
C LEU A 18 21.04 -4.09 42.77
N GLN A 19 20.56 -5.04 43.58
CA GLN A 19 21.40 -6.05 44.20
C GLN A 19 22.07 -6.93 43.13
N HIS A 20 21.30 -7.40 42.15
CA HIS A 20 21.84 -8.18 41.04
C HIS A 20 22.91 -7.40 40.26
N LEU A 21 22.69 -6.12 39.98
CA LEU A 21 23.66 -5.28 39.27
C LEU A 21 24.91 -4.99 40.10
N SER A 22 24.79 -4.87 41.43
CA SER A 22 25.94 -4.62 42.30
C SER A 22 26.95 -5.77 42.38
N ILE A 23 26.55 -6.98 42.00
CA ILE A 23 27.39 -8.19 42.00
C ILE A 23 28.17 -8.32 40.68
N ILE A 24 27.83 -7.54 39.65
CA ILE A 24 28.37 -7.68 38.30
C ILE A 24 29.35 -6.53 38.02
N PRO A 25 30.67 -6.80 37.93
CA PRO A 25 31.68 -5.74 37.88
C PRO A 25 31.73 -4.96 36.56
N ASP A 26 31.38 -5.57 35.42
CA ASP A 26 31.58 -4.94 34.09
C ASP A 26 30.33 -4.90 33.19
N PHE A 27 29.15 -5.26 33.72
CA PHE A 27 27.89 -5.45 32.96
C PHE A 27 27.96 -6.32 31.69
N GLY A 28 29.13 -6.88 31.35
CA GLY A 28 29.40 -7.69 30.16
C GLY A 28 28.71 -9.06 30.15
N SER A 29 28.34 -9.55 31.33
CA SER A 29 27.66 -10.83 31.53
C SER A 29 26.14 -10.71 31.63
N LEU A 30 25.58 -9.51 31.40
CA LEU A 30 24.13 -9.29 31.46
C LEU A 30 23.43 -9.91 30.25
N ASP A 31 22.28 -10.56 30.51
CA ASP A 31 21.35 -10.89 29.42
C ASP A 31 20.71 -9.61 28.89
N TYR A 32 21.19 -9.18 27.73
CA TYR A 32 20.71 -7.96 27.06
C TYR A 32 19.31 -8.13 26.45
N THR A 33 18.75 -9.34 26.36
CA THR A 33 17.47 -9.60 25.68
C THR A 33 16.36 -8.69 26.20
N HIS A 34 16.20 -8.58 27.52
CA HIS A 34 15.17 -7.76 28.15
C HIS A 34 15.45 -6.25 28.05
N ILE A 35 16.73 -5.88 28.07
CA ILE A 35 17.19 -4.49 27.96
C ILE A 35 16.97 -4.00 26.53
N ASP A 36 17.38 -4.78 25.53
CA ASP A 36 17.23 -4.45 24.12
C ASP A 36 15.76 -4.40 23.71
N GLN A 37 14.93 -5.34 24.19
CA GLN A 37 13.48 -5.30 23.94
C GLN A 37 12.84 -4.02 24.49
N LEU A 38 13.26 -3.56 25.67
CA LEU A 38 12.77 -2.31 26.24
C LEU A 38 13.31 -1.11 25.46
N LEU A 39 14.61 -1.04 25.21
CA LEU A 39 15.25 0.04 24.45
C LEU A 39 14.66 0.17 23.05
N ALA A 40 14.40 -0.94 22.35
CA ALA A 40 13.79 -0.94 21.03
C ALA A 40 12.40 -0.27 21.01
N ARG A 41 11.65 -0.35 22.12
CA ARG A 41 10.32 0.28 22.30
C ARG A 41 10.39 1.70 22.87
N VAL A 42 11.45 2.03 23.62
CA VAL A 42 11.66 3.38 24.18
C VAL A 42 12.21 4.34 23.12
N VAL A 43 13.09 3.84 22.25
CA VAL A 43 13.65 4.58 21.10
C VAL A 43 12.55 4.85 20.07
N ASP A 44 11.78 3.82 19.71
CA ASP A 44 10.64 3.94 18.78
C ASP A 44 9.33 3.80 19.54
N LEU A 45 8.77 4.94 19.97
CA LEU A 45 7.48 4.94 20.66
C LEU A 45 6.40 4.31 19.76
N PRO A 46 5.55 3.42 20.29
CA PRO A 46 4.48 2.81 19.50
C PRO A 46 3.57 3.88 18.89
N THR A 47 3.39 3.81 17.58
CA THR A 47 2.56 4.72 16.76
C THR A 47 1.07 4.34 16.77
N GLU A 48 0.73 3.15 17.27
CA GLU A 48 -0.64 2.63 17.30
C GLU A 48 -1.46 3.12 18.51
N GLY A 49 -2.72 3.51 18.25
CA GLY A 49 -3.66 4.02 19.26
C GLY A 49 -4.17 2.98 20.28
N ASN A 50 -4.03 1.68 19.99
CA ASN A 50 -4.61 0.61 20.81
C ASN A 50 -3.81 0.27 22.08
N GLN A 51 -2.63 0.85 22.28
CA GLN A 51 -1.83 0.63 23.48
C GLN A 51 -1.55 1.92 24.27
N ARG A 52 -2.60 2.71 24.54
CA ARG A 52 -2.48 3.99 25.27
C ARG A 52 -1.73 3.88 26.61
N ASN A 53 -1.89 2.75 27.32
CA ASN A 53 -1.19 2.49 28.59
C ASN A 53 0.29 2.13 28.39
N SER A 54 0.66 1.38 27.35
CA SER A 54 2.08 1.06 27.09
C SER A 54 2.86 2.30 26.65
N ARG A 55 2.24 3.16 25.83
CA ARG A 55 2.83 4.44 25.38
C ARG A 55 3.11 5.39 26.55
N ARG A 56 2.18 5.51 27.51
CA ARG A 56 2.40 6.29 28.73
C ARG A 56 3.61 5.75 29.52
N ASN A 57 3.71 4.44 29.68
CA ASN A 57 4.78 3.82 30.47
C ASN A 57 6.16 4.00 29.81
N LEU A 58 6.23 3.88 28.49
CA LEU A 58 7.46 4.11 27.72
C LEU A 58 7.90 5.58 27.79
N LEU A 59 6.95 6.53 27.77
CA LEU A 59 7.24 7.95 27.95
C LEU A 59 7.81 8.25 29.34
N VAL A 60 7.25 7.63 30.40
CA VAL A 60 7.76 7.77 31.77
C VAL A 60 9.20 7.28 31.85
N ILE A 61 9.52 6.13 31.27
CA ILE A 61 10.89 5.58 31.24
C ILE A 61 11.82 6.49 30.43
N ARG A 62 11.37 7.00 29.28
CA ARG A 62 12.16 7.93 28.46
C ARG A 62 12.49 9.21 29.22
N GLN A 63 11.50 9.80 29.91
CA GLN A 63 11.72 10.97 30.75
C GLN A 63 12.64 10.66 31.94
N TRP A 64 12.55 9.45 32.49
CA TRP A 64 13.45 9.00 33.54
C TRP A 64 14.89 8.89 33.07
N MET A 65 15.13 8.31 31.87
CA MET A 65 16.45 8.26 31.25
C MET A 65 17.05 9.64 30.97
N VAL A 66 16.21 10.62 30.62
CA VAL A 66 16.65 12.01 30.38
C VAL A 66 17.01 12.71 31.68
N SER A 67 16.25 12.45 32.75
CA SER A 67 16.45 13.14 34.03
C SER A 67 17.56 12.55 34.89
N ASP A 68 17.65 11.23 34.99
CA ASP A 68 18.62 10.55 35.86
C ASP A 68 19.73 9.81 35.10
N GLY A 69 19.68 9.80 33.76
CA GLY A 69 20.68 9.16 32.91
C GLY A 69 20.24 7.81 32.31
N PRO A 70 20.88 7.35 31.23
CA PRO A 70 20.39 6.21 30.44
C PRO A 70 20.54 4.86 31.17
N SER A 71 21.43 4.74 32.15
CA SER A 71 21.68 3.50 32.89
C SER A 71 20.51 3.07 33.78
N VAL A 72 19.51 3.94 34.03
CA VAL A 72 18.27 3.54 34.73
C VAL A 72 17.54 2.38 34.04
N VAL A 73 17.74 2.19 32.74
CA VAL A 73 17.16 1.05 31.99
C VAL A 73 17.71 -0.29 32.44
N LEU A 74 18.92 -0.33 33.02
CA LEU A 74 19.53 -1.56 33.52
C LEU A 74 18.73 -2.18 34.67
N LEU A 75 17.90 -1.39 35.37
CA LEU A 75 16.95 -1.91 36.37
C LEU A 75 15.91 -2.88 35.79
N LYS A 76 15.79 -2.95 34.46
CA LYS A 76 14.95 -3.93 33.75
C LYS A 76 15.62 -5.31 33.61
N VAL A 77 16.86 -5.50 34.06
CA VAL A 77 17.60 -6.78 33.92
C VAL A 77 16.80 -8.01 34.37
N LEU A 78 16.01 -7.90 35.45
CA LEU A 78 15.19 -9.00 35.96
C LEU A 78 13.79 -9.09 35.31
N GLY A 79 13.47 -8.26 34.32
CA GLY A 79 12.23 -8.35 33.55
C GLY A 79 10.95 -7.91 34.29
N GLN A 80 10.98 -7.65 35.60
CA GLN A 80 9.76 -7.38 36.38
C GLN A 80 9.38 -5.90 36.48
N LEU A 81 10.36 -4.99 36.46
CA LEU A 81 10.13 -3.58 36.82
C LEU A 81 9.21 -2.81 35.86
N TYR A 82 9.37 -2.98 34.54
CA TYR A 82 8.58 -2.26 33.52
C TYR A 82 7.06 -2.34 33.73
N TRP A 83 6.54 -3.54 34.00
CA TRP A 83 5.11 -3.74 34.18
C TRP A 83 4.61 -3.07 35.46
N ARG A 84 5.43 -3.12 36.53
CA ARG A 84 5.14 -2.50 37.82
C ARG A 84 5.14 -0.98 37.76
N LEU A 85 6.05 -0.37 37.01
CA LEU A 85 6.05 1.08 36.78
C LEU A 85 4.77 1.54 36.08
N GLY A 86 4.21 0.71 35.21
CA GLY A 86 2.95 1.00 34.54
C GLY A 86 1.71 1.00 35.43
N GLU A 87 1.80 0.42 36.62
CA GLU A 87 0.71 0.39 37.61
C GLU A 87 0.72 1.64 38.53
N LEU A 88 1.75 2.48 38.44
CA LEU A 88 1.94 3.68 39.25
C LEU A 88 1.33 4.93 38.57
N ASN A 89 0.68 5.78 39.37
CA ASN A 89 0.34 7.13 38.93
C ASN A 89 1.55 8.09 39.07
N SER A 90 1.42 9.32 38.57
CA SER A 90 2.54 10.28 38.54
C SER A 90 3.10 10.59 39.94
N SER A 91 2.24 10.83 40.93
CA SER A 91 2.67 11.08 42.31
C SER A 91 3.37 9.88 42.96
N GLN A 92 2.93 8.65 42.65
CA GLN A 92 3.58 7.43 43.11
C GLN A 92 4.92 7.20 42.44
N PHE A 93 5.04 7.52 41.15
CA PHE A 93 6.30 7.44 40.43
C PHE A 93 7.33 8.43 40.97
N ASP A 94 6.90 9.64 41.32
CA ASP A 94 7.78 10.63 41.96
C ASP A 94 8.27 10.14 43.33
N LYS A 95 7.37 9.59 44.17
CA LYS A 95 7.74 8.98 45.45
C LYS A 95 8.69 7.79 45.28
N PHE A 96 8.45 6.95 44.27
CA PHE A 96 9.33 5.84 43.91
C PHE A 96 10.72 6.34 43.54
N LYS A 97 10.81 7.38 42.70
CA LYS A 97 12.06 8.00 42.27
C LYS A 97 12.84 8.60 43.45
N THR A 98 12.18 9.37 44.31
CA THR A 98 12.80 9.94 45.52
C THR A 98 13.32 8.84 46.45
N ALA A 99 12.57 7.74 46.61
CA ALA A 99 13.00 6.61 47.44
C ALA A 99 14.20 5.84 46.85
N LEU A 100 14.35 5.79 45.52
CA LEU A 100 15.54 5.24 44.86
C LEU A 100 16.74 6.16 44.98
N GLN A 101 16.56 7.47 44.84
CA GLN A 101 17.63 8.47 44.95
C GLN A 101 18.26 8.52 46.36
N GLN A 102 17.55 8.05 47.39
CA GLN A 102 18.11 7.88 48.73
C GLN A 102 19.03 6.65 48.87
N ARG A 103 19.12 5.78 47.86
CA ARG A 103 19.90 4.53 47.90
C ARG A 103 21.23 4.67 47.17
N GLN A 104 22.32 4.39 47.86
CA GLN A 104 23.68 4.44 47.29
C GLN A 104 23.89 3.53 46.06
N PRO A 105 23.36 2.29 45.99
CA PRO A 105 23.49 1.45 44.80
C PRO A 105 22.84 2.06 43.55
N TYR A 106 21.75 2.81 43.72
CA TYR A 106 21.09 3.50 42.61
C TYR A 106 21.91 4.70 42.13
N LEU A 107 22.43 5.51 43.06
CA LEU A 107 23.32 6.64 42.72
C LEU A 107 24.58 6.17 41.99
N SER A 108 25.15 5.04 42.44
CA SER A 108 26.30 4.42 41.79
C SER A 108 25.96 3.97 40.36
N LEU A 109 24.80 3.35 40.15
CA LEU A 109 24.35 2.91 38.82
C LEU A 109 24.15 4.07 37.83
N ILE A 110 23.55 5.18 38.28
CA ILE A 110 23.27 6.33 37.40
C ILE A 110 24.52 7.13 37.04
N GLN A 111 25.56 7.06 37.87
CA GLN A 111 26.85 7.73 37.65
C GLN A 111 27.90 6.80 37.01
N ASP A 112 27.60 5.49 36.91
CA ASP A 112 28.52 4.53 36.32
C ASP A 112 28.73 4.77 34.83
N THR A 113 29.96 5.17 34.49
CA THR A 113 30.36 5.51 33.13
C THR A 113 30.32 4.28 32.22
N ASN A 114 30.61 3.09 32.75
CA ASN A 114 30.56 1.84 32.00
C ASN A 114 29.11 1.44 31.68
N GLY A 115 28.21 1.63 32.65
CA GLY A 115 26.77 1.38 32.46
C GLY A 115 26.15 2.33 31.42
N ILE A 116 26.53 3.61 31.44
CA ILE A 116 26.11 4.60 30.43
C ILE A 116 26.64 4.22 29.05
N ALA A 117 27.94 3.92 28.94
CA ALA A 117 28.56 3.55 27.68
C ALA A 117 27.92 2.29 27.08
N LEU A 118 27.61 1.29 27.91
CA LEU A 118 26.91 0.08 27.51
C LEU A 118 25.52 0.39 26.95
N VAL A 119 24.69 1.18 27.65
CA VAL A 119 23.34 1.49 27.17
C VAL A 119 23.38 2.28 25.86
N VAL A 120 24.30 3.23 25.72
CA VAL A 120 24.49 3.98 24.46
C VAL A 120 24.96 3.04 23.34
N GLN A 121 25.86 2.11 23.63
CA GLN A 121 26.29 1.08 22.69
C GLN A 121 25.13 0.19 22.25
N ARG A 122 24.26 -0.24 23.18
CA ARG A 122 23.06 -1.04 22.86
C ARG A 122 22.05 -0.25 22.03
N ILE A 123 21.82 1.04 22.33
CA ILE A 123 20.95 1.91 21.51
C ILE A 123 21.48 1.99 20.07
N ARG A 124 22.79 2.24 19.90
CA ARG A 124 23.42 2.27 18.58
C ARG A 124 23.35 0.91 17.89
N TYR A 125 23.53 -0.19 18.63
CA TYR A 125 23.37 -1.54 18.10
C TYR A 125 21.95 -1.79 17.60
N ILE A 126 20.91 -1.39 18.33
CA ILE A 126 19.52 -1.53 17.90
C ILE A 126 19.23 -0.66 16.68
N GLN A 127 19.71 0.58 16.66
CA GLN A 127 19.56 1.47 15.51
C GLN A 127 20.26 0.91 14.27
N ARG A 128 21.49 0.41 14.43
CA ARG A 128 22.24 -0.24 13.35
C ARG A 128 21.56 -1.53 12.91
N SER A 129 21.18 -2.42 13.81
CA SER A 129 20.45 -3.66 13.48
C SER A 129 19.12 -3.39 12.76
N LYS A 130 18.42 -2.30 13.08
CA LYS A 130 17.22 -1.87 12.34
C LYS A 130 17.57 -1.28 10.97
N ALA A 131 18.65 -0.50 10.87
CA ALA A 131 19.14 0.02 9.60
C ALA A 131 19.64 -1.10 8.68
N ASP A 132 20.36 -2.08 9.23
CA ASP A 132 20.83 -3.28 8.56
C ASP A 132 19.66 -4.16 8.17
N ALA A 133 18.67 -4.41 9.04
CA ALA A 133 17.45 -5.14 8.65
C ALA A 133 16.65 -4.41 7.57
N CYS A 134 16.64 -3.07 7.58
CA CYS A 134 16.06 -2.26 6.51
C CYS A 134 16.88 -2.39 5.22
N GLN A 135 18.20 -2.39 5.32
CA GLN A 135 19.12 -2.50 4.19
C GLN A 135 19.11 -3.92 3.61
N ASP A 136 19.08 -4.96 4.43
CA ASP A 136 18.92 -6.37 4.07
C ASP A 136 17.56 -6.58 3.43
N PHE A 137 16.50 -5.95 3.95
CA PHE A 137 15.20 -5.92 3.29
C PHE A 137 15.27 -5.24 1.92
N LEU A 138 15.95 -4.09 1.81
CA LEU A 138 16.18 -3.41 0.53
C LEU A 138 17.08 -4.23 -0.42
N CYS A 139 18.03 -5.01 0.13
CA CYS A 139 18.95 -5.85 -0.60
C CYS A 139 18.29 -7.16 -1.06
N GLU A 140 17.46 -7.80 -0.25
CA GLU A 140 16.59 -8.93 -0.64
C GLU A 140 15.62 -8.49 -1.75
N LEU A 141 15.07 -7.28 -1.64
CA LEU A 141 14.29 -6.67 -2.72
C LEU A 141 15.11 -6.43 -3.99
N SER A 142 16.43 -6.19 -3.89
CA SER A 142 17.32 -5.98 -5.04
C SER A 142 17.93 -7.26 -5.61
N ASN A 143 18.17 -8.29 -4.79
CA ASN A 143 18.74 -9.58 -5.19
C ASN A 143 17.71 -10.48 -5.88
N LEU A 144 16.42 -10.20 -5.72
CA LEU A 144 15.35 -10.75 -6.59
C LEU A 144 15.38 -10.17 -8.01
N VAL A 145 16.14 -9.08 -8.26
CA VAL A 145 16.27 -8.42 -9.58
C VAL A 145 17.59 -8.80 -10.29
N GLY A 146 18.39 -9.70 -9.71
CA GLY A 146 19.80 -9.89 -10.08
C GLY A 146 20.26 -11.31 -10.41
N VAL A 147 19.46 -12.14 -11.10
CA VAL A 147 20.01 -13.34 -11.77
C VAL A 147 19.46 -13.45 -13.19
N ARG A 148 20.07 -12.70 -14.12
CA ARG A 148 20.36 -13.14 -15.50
C ARG A 148 21.22 -12.12 -16.24
N ALA A 149 22.49 -12.45 -16.41
CA ALA A 149 23.28 -12.09 -17.59
C ALA A 149 24.41 -13.13 -17.72
N ASP A 150 24.30 -13.97 -18.74
CA ASP A 150 25.22 -15.07 -19.06
C ASP A 150 26.59 -14.59 -19.57
N SER A 151 27.66 -15.37 -19.35
CA SER A 151 28.40 -16.15 -20.39
C SER A 151 29.79 -16.66 -19.86
N PRO A 152 30.63 -17.43 -20.61
CA PRO A 152 30.70 -18.89 -20.61
C PRO A 152 32.08 -19.49 -20.20
N MET A 153 32.12 -20.83 -20.08
CA MET A 153 33.28 -21.76 -19.99
C MET A 153 34.26 -21.67 -18.80
N LEU A 154 34.29 -22.72 -17.95
CA LEU A 154 35.40 -23.70 -17.83
C LEU A 154 35.12 -24.77 -16.74
N SER A 155 35.10 -26.03 -17.18
CA SER A 155 35.52 -27.30 -16.55
C SER A 155 35.36 -27.60 -15.03
N ILE A 156 34.57 -28.67 -14.78
CA ILE A 156 34.94 -29.94 -14.09
C ILE A 156 35.23 -29.96 -12.57
N GLU A 157 34.42 -30.81 -11.89
CA GLU A 157 34.61 -31.58 -10.63
C GLU A 157 34.92 -30.88 -9.30
N ALA A 158 33.94 -30.94 -8.38
CA ALA A 158 34.09 -31.68 -7.11
C ALA A 158 32.73 -31.82 -6.40
N LEU A 159 32.22 -33.06 -6.36
CA LEU A 159 31.32 -33.51 -5.30
C LEU A 159 32.14 -33.60 -3.99
N GLN A 160 31.64 -33.03 -2.89
CA GLN A 160 31.37 -33.75 -1.62
C GLN A 160 31.18 -32.83 -0.40
N VAL A 161 30.02 -33.04 0.26
CA VAL A 161 29.82 -33.19 1.72
C VAL A 161 29.94 -31.95 2.62
N THR A 162 28.77 -31.45 3.08
CA THR A 162 28.29 -31.41 4.50
C THR A 162 26.98 -30.60 4.56
N SER A 163 25.81 -31.19 4.78
CA SER A 163 25.20 -31.59 6.07
C SER A 163 24.54 -30.45 6.89
N ARG A 164 23.22 -30.29 6.66
CA ARG A 164 22.08 -30.15 7.60
C ARG A 164 22.23 -29.28 8.89
N SER A 165 21.60 -28.09 8.85
CA SER A 165 20.48 -27.51 9.68
C SER A 165 20.45 -27.65 11.22
N PRO A 166 19.58 -26.93 12.01
CA PRO A 166 18.60 -25.88 11.68
C PRO A 166 18.56 -24.65 12.65
N THR A 167 18.09 -23.49 12.18
CA THR A 167 17.62 -22.41 13.07
C THR A 167 16.13 -22.55 13.40
N ARG A 168 15.88 -22.39 14.70
CA ARG A 168 14.67 -22.74 15.44
C ARG A 168 13.59 -21.66 15.25
N SER A 169 12.50 -21.99 14.58
CA SER A 169 11.28 -21.20 14.56
C SER A 169 10.56 -21.36 15.91
N VAL A 170 10.50 -20.28 16.70
CA VAL A 170 9.64 -20.20 17.90
C VAL A 170 8.24 -19.77 17.44
N ARG A 171 7.38 -20.74 17.13
CA ARG A 171 5.93 -20.53 17.09
C ARG A 171 5.36 -20.72 18.49
N SER A 172 4.87 -19.63 19.08
CA SER A 172 4.02 -19.68 20.26
C SER A 172 2.68 -20.31 19.89
N ARG A 173 2.44 -21.50 20.42
CA ARG A 173 1.17 -22.23 20.36
C ARG A 173 0.29 -21.75 21.51
N ALA A 174 -0.75 -21.00 21.19
CA ALA A 174 -1.90 -20.82 22.07
C ALA A 174 -3.18 -20.79 21.22
N SER A 175 -3.80 -21.96 21.10
CA SER A 175 -5.17 -22.12 20.65
C SER A 175 -6.10 -21.81 21.83
N ILE A 176 -7.02 -20.87 21.64
CA ILE A 176 -8.41 -20.89 22.16
C ILE A 176 -9.24 -20.04 21.19
N LEU A 177 -10.36 -20.61 20.76
CA LEU A 177 -11.34 -20.00 19.88
C LEU A 177 -11.87 -18.67 20.43
N SER A 178 -11.79 -17.63 19.61
CA SER A 178 -12.80 -16.59 19.54
C SER A 178 -12.89 -16.16 18.07
N GLN A 179 -14.03 -16.45 17.45
CA GLN A 179 -14.43 -15.93 16.14
C GLN A 179 -14.51 -14.41 16.23
N ASP A 180 -13.40 -13.74 15.95
CA ASP A 180 -13.39 -12.31 15.65
C ASP A 180 -12.16 -11.97 14.78
N THR A 181 -11.95 -12.76 13.73
CA THR A 181 -11.01 -12.43 12.65
C THR A 181 -11.69 -11.42 11.73
N GLY A 182 -11.56 -10.14 12.07
CA GLY A 182 -11.81 -9.07 11.11
C GLY A 182 -10.82 -9.20 9.95
N LEU A 183 -11.19 -9.95 8.91
CA LEU A 183 -10.37 -10.22 7.73
C LEU A 183 -9.92 -8.88 7.12
N ALA A 184 -8.61 -8.66 7.08
CA ALA A 184 -7.96 -7.52 6.43
C ALA A 184 -7.73 -7.74 4.92
N SER A 185 -8.28 -8.82 4.36
CA SER A 185 -8.06 -9.28 2.99
C SER A 185 -9.24 -8.90 2.08
N LEU A 186 -8.94 -8.53 0.83
CA LEU A 186 -9.91 -8.38 -0.27
C LEU A 186 -10.55 -9.73 -0.61
N ILE A 187 -9.80 -10.82 -0.45
CA ILE A 187 -10.28 -12.18 -0.63
C ILE A 187 -10.83 -12.72 0.69
N ARG A 188 -12.16 -12.74 0.78
CA ARG A 188 -12.86 -13.13 2.02
C ARG A 188 -13.10 -14.63 2.14
N TYR A 189 -12.98 -15.34 1.03
CA TYR A 189 -13.18 -16.77 0.95
C TYR A 189 -11.91 -17.43 0.40
N VAL A 190 -11.34 -18.34 1.19
CA VAL A 190 -10.28 -19.25 0.75
C VAL A 190 -10.88 -20.65 0.81
N PRO A 191 -10.90 -21.41 -0.29
CA PRO A 191 -11.47 -22.75 -0.31
C PRO A 191 -10.79 -23.68 0.70
N SER A 192 -11.57 -24.60 1.29
CA SER A 192 -11.08 -25.56 2.28
C SER A 192 -10.32 -26.76 1.66
N SER A 193 -10.46 -27.00 0.34
CA SER A 193 -9.87 -28.15 -0.35
C SER A 193 -8.54 -27.79 -1.00
N THR A 194 -7.55 -28.66 -0.80
CA THR A 194 -6.16 -28.52 -1.26
C THR A 194 -6.01 -28.70 -2.78
N VAL A 195 -6.68 -29.64 -3.43
CA VAL A 195 -6.69 -29.69 -4.91
C VAL A 195 -8.03 -30.24 -5.37
N PRO A 196 -8.72 -29.63 -6.34
CA PRO A 196 -9.92 -30.23 -6.92
C PRO A 196 -9.58 -31.56 -7.61
N ALA A 197 -10.57 -32.44 -7.75
CA ALA A 197 -10.35 -33.70 -8.44
C ALA A 197 -9.90 -33.45 -9.90
N PRO A 198 -9.13 -34.37 -10.52
CA PRO A 198 -8.75 -34.26 -11.91
C PRO A 198 -9.98 -34.05 -12.81
N GLY A 199 -10.04 -32.92 -13.52
CA GLY A 199 -11.19 -32.53 -14.35
C GLY A 199 -12.08 -31.43 -13.76
N ASP A 200 -12.01 -31.17 -12.45
CA ASP A 200 -12.85 -30.17 -11.77
C ASP A 200 -12.17 -28.79 -11.59
N MET A 201 -10.95 -28.63 -12.13
CA MET A 201 -10.14 -27.42 -11.93
C MET A 201 -10.87 -26.15 -12.40
N GLU A 202 -11.51 -26.18 -13.56
CA GLU A 202 -12.22 -25.01 -14.08
C GLU A 202 -13.39 -24.59 -13.19
N ASN A 203 -14.23 -25.54 -12.80
CA ASN A 203 -15.38 -25.28 -11.92
C ASN A 203 -14.93 -24.70 -10.58
N PHE A 204 -13.85 -25.23 -10.02
CA PHE A 204 -13.27 -24.72 -8.78
C PHE A 204 -12.75 -23.28 -8.92
N LEU A 205 -12.06 -22.97 -10.03
CA LEU A 205 -11.56 -21.61 -10.31
C LEU A 205 -12.68 -20.60 -10.58
N ILE A 206 -13.77 -21.03 -11.22
CA ILE A 206 -14.98 -20.22 -11.42
C ILE A 206 -15.68 -19.97 -10.08
N GLU A 207 -15.83 -21.00 -9.25
CA GLU A 207 -16.42 -20.87 -7.91
C GLU A 207 -15.60 -19.89 -7.06
N PHE A 208 -14.28 -20.00 -7.09
CA PHE A 208 -13.37 -19.06 -6.43
C PHE A 208 -13.54 -17.64 -7.00
N TYR A 209 -13.61 -17.46 -8.31
CA TYR A 209 -13.83 -16.15 -8.92
C TYR A 209 -15.11 -15.49 -8.37
N VAL A 210 -16.21 -16.23 -8.36
CA VAL A 210 -17.53 -15.75 -7.90
C VAL A 210 -17.52 -15.42 -6.41
N LYS A 211 -16.97 -16.30 -5.57
CA LYS A 211 -17.03 -16.19 -4.11
C LYS A 211 -15.96 -15.27 -3.51
N SER A 212 -14.87 -15.05 -4.22
CA SER A 212 -13.68 -14.37 -3.69
C SER A 212 -13.33 -13.11 -4.47
N ILE A 213 -13.16 -13.21 -5.79
CA ILE A 213 -12.69 -12.08 -6.59
C ILE A 213 -13.80 -11.05 -6.76
N CYS A 214 -14.96 -11.44 -7.28
CA CYS A 214 -16.10 -10.55 -7.52
C CYS A 214 -16.46 -9.67 -6.31
N PRO A 215 -16.74 -10.22 -5.10
CA PRO A 215 -17.08 -9.41 -3.93
C PRO A 215 -15.88 -8.63 -3.37
N GLY A 216 -14.64 -9.04 -3.68
CA GLY A 216 -13.44 -8.29 -3.31
C GLY A 216 -13.19 -7.07 -4.21
N ARG A 217 -13.80 -7.02 -5.41
CA ARG A 217 -13.59 -5.92 -6.36
C ARG A 217 -14.47 -4.72 -6.11
N THR A 218 -15.70 -4.91 -5.62
CA THR A 218 -16.65 -3.81 -5.42
C THR A 218 -17.57 -4.05 -4.24
N VAL A 219 -17.99 -2.95 -3.60
CA VAL A 219 -19.03 -2.96 -2.56
C VAL A 219 -20.44 -3.00 -3.16
N ALA A 220 -20.58 -2.78 -4.47
CA ALA A 220 -21.87 -2.80 -5.15
C ALA A 220 -22.47 -4.20 -5.12
N SER A 221 -23.71 -4.28 -4.64
CA SER A 221 -24.45 -5.52 -4.47
C SER A 221 -25.26 -5.90 -5.71
N GLN A 222 -25.76 -4.90 -6.45
CA GLN A 222 -26.64 -5.11 -7.61
C GLN A 222 -25.93 -4.91 -8.95
N SER A 223 -24.81 -4.20 -8.94
CA SER A 223 -24.12 -3.75 -10.16
C SER A 223 -22.63 -4.10 -10.15
N ASN A 224 -22.31 -5.38 -9.92
CA ASN A 224 -20.94 -5.88 -9.94
C ASN A 224 -20.49 -6.28 -11.36
N SER A 225 -19.65 -5.46 -11.98
CA SER A 225 -19.14 -5.68 -13.34
C SER A 225 -18.31 -6.95 -13.49
N TYR A 226 -17.61 -7.42 -12.45
CA TYR A 226 -16.87 -8.68 -12.52
C TYR A 226 -17.81 -9.88 -12.57
N MET A 227 -18.96 -9.79 -11.88
CA MET A 227 -19.98 -10.83 -11.91
C MET A 227 -20.67 -10.91 -13.28
N SER A 228 -20.93 -9.77 -13.92
CA SER A 228 -21.56 -9.76 -15.25
C SER A 228 -20.70 -10.39 -16.34
N LEU A 229 -19.37 -10.45 -16.16
CA LEU A 229 -18.48 -11.14 -17.11
C LEU A 229 -18.75 -12.65 -17.21
N LEU A 230 -19.37 -13.28 -16.21
CA LEU A 230 -19.72 -14.71 -16.26
C LEU A 230 -20.71 -15.01 -17.39
N HIS A 231 -21.59 -14.08 -17.74
CA HIS A 231 -22.49 -14.27 -18.88
C HIS A 231 -21.73 -14.33 -20.22
N VAL A 232 -20.55 -13.72 -20.27
CA VAL A 232 -19.68 -13.68 -21.47
C VAL A 232 -18.83 -14.95 -21.56
N THR A 233 -18.53 -15.63 -20.45
CA THR A 233 -17.65 -16.81 -20.45
C THR A 233 -18.25 -18.02 -21.15
N ASP A 234 -19.58 -18.08 -21.28
CA ASP A 234 -20.26 -19.17 -21.98
C ASP A 234 -20.15 -19.04 -23.51
N SER A 235 -20.10 -17.80 -24.02
CA SER A 235 -19.99 -17.51 -25.46
C SER A 235 -18.56 -17.22 -25.91
N CYS A 236 -17.67 -16.85 -24.99
CA CYS A 236 -16.36 -16.29 -25.28
C CYS A 236 -15.24 -17.07 -24.56
N LEU A 237 -14.56 -17.97 -25.28
CA LEU A 237 -13.51 -18.82 -24.72
C LEU A 237 -12.32 -18.02 -24.16
N SER A 238 -11.93 -16.94 -24.84
CA SER A 238 -10.86 -16.04 -24.39
C SER A 238 -11.16 -15.45 -23.00
N THR A 239 -12.40 -14.97 -22.81
CA THR A 239 -12.87 -14.42 -21.52
C THR A 239 -12.85 -15.49 -20.43
N ARG A 240 -13.36 -16.69 -20.75
CA ARG A 240 -13.33 -17.84 -19.82
C ARG A 240 -11.91 -18.15 -19.37
N TYR A 241 -10.97 -18.29 -20.31
CA TYR A 241 -9.57 -18.57 -19.97
C TYR A 241 -8.90 -17.44 -19.20
N ALA A 242 -9.16 -16.17 -19.53
CA ALA A 242 -8.61 -15.03 -18.78
C ALA A 242 -9.12 -15.01 -17.33
N LEU A 243 -10.40 -15.32 -17.12
CA LEU A 243 -10.99 -15.46 -15.79
C LEU A 243 -10.32 -16.56 -14.98
N LEU A 244 -10.18 -17.75 -15.58
CA LEU A 244 -9.54 -18.91 -14.95
C LEU A 244 -8.08 -18.61 -14.57
N SER A 245 -7.34 -17.95 -15.47
CA SER A 245 -5.97 -17.50 -15.22
C SER A 245 -5.88 -16.55 -14.03
N LEU A 246 -6.78 -15.57 -13.97
CA LEU A 246 -6.83 -14.61 -12.86
C LEU A 246 -7.10 -15.32 -11.53
N SER A 247 -8.08 -16.23 -11.48
CA SER A 247 -8.39 -17.05 -10.30
C SER A 247 -7.19 -17.87 -9.84
N ALA A 248 -6.54 -18.57 -10.77
CA ALA A 248 -5.39 -19.41 -10.46
C ALA A 248 -4.24 -18.58 -9.87
N SER A 249 -4.01 -17.37 -10.40
CA SER A 249 -2.97 -16.46 -9.92
C SER A 249 -3.20 -15.99 -8.47
N TYR A 250 -4.44 -15.70 -8.07
CA TYR A 250 -4.75 -15.40 -6.67
C TYR A 250 -4.53 -16.62 -5.76
N LEU A 251 -4.95 -17.82 -6.20
CA LEU A 251 -4.82 -19.05 -5.42
C LEU A 251 -3.36 -19.46 -5.20
N CYS A 252 -2.45 -19.17 -6.14
CA CYS A 252 -1.01 -19.40 -5.97
C CYS A 252 -0.45 -18.83 -4.68
N GLU A 253 -0.92 -17.65 -4.28
CA GLU A 253 -0.47 -16.97 -3.06
C GLU A 253 -1.22 -17.44 -1.82
N GLN A 254 -2.51 -17.73 -1.96
CA GLN A 254 -3.36 -18.11 -0.84
C GLN A 254 -3.14 -19.55 -0.40
N LEU A 255 -2.69 -20.41 -1.31
CA LEU A 255 -2.42 -21.82 -1.07
C LEU A 255 -0.96 -22.16 -1.44
N PRO A 256 0.04 -21.72 -0.65
CA PRO A 256 1.46 -21.92 -0.97
C PRO A 256 1.87 -23.40 -1.13
N LYS A 257 1.09 -24.33 -0.55
CA LYS A 257 1.36 -25.77 -0.64
C LYS A 257 1.07 -26.34 -2.02
N GLU A 258 0.19 -25.70 -2.80
CA GLU A 258 -0.17 -26.11 -4.16
C GLU A 258 0.21 -25.03 -5.18
N LYS A 259 1.14 -24.15 -4.80
CA LYS A 259 1.60 -23.06 -5.65
C LYS A 259 1.94 -23.54 -7.06
N ASP A 260 2.63 -24.67 -7.19
CA ASP A 260 3.03 -25.21 -8.49
C ASP A 260 1.82 -25.62 -9.36
N VAL A 261 0.78 -26.20 -8.77
CA VAL A 261 -0.43 -26.63 -9.49
C VAL A 261 -1.18 -25.42 -10.02
N TYR A 262 -1.39 -24.42 -9.17
CA TYR A 262 -2.09 -23.20 -9.55
C TYR A 262 -1.26 -22.34 -10.51
N HIS A 263 0.07 -22.33 -10.37
CA HIS A 263 0.94 -21.63 -11.29
C HIS A 263 0.94 -22.29 -12.68
N GLN A 264 0.94 -23.62 -12.73
CA GLN A 264 0.78 -24.33 -14.00
C GLN A 264 -0.58 -24.04 -14.66
N ALA A 265 -1.66 -23.99 -13.86
CA ALA A 265 -2.98 -23.63 -14.35
C ALA A 265 -3.03 -22.18 -14.86
N GLU A 266 -2.44 -21.23 -14.13
CA GLU A 266 -2.29 -19.84 -14.56
C GLU A 266 -1.58 -19.73 -15.91
N LEU A 267 -0.40 -20.36 -16.05
CA LEU A 267 0.38 -20.31 -17.29
C LEU A 267 -0.39 -20.92 -18.47
N TYR A 268 -1.09 -22.04 -18.22
CA TYR A 268 -1.92 -22.70 -19.23
C TYR A 268 -3.06 -21.78 -19.68
N TYR A 269 -3.88 -21.29 -18.75
CA TYR A 269 -5.06 -20.48 -19.07
C TYR A 269 -4.71 -19.09 -19.62
N SER A 270 -3.66 -18.43 -19.13
CA SER A 270 -3.20 -17.15 -19.71
C SER A 270 -2.76 -17.32 -21.18
N THR A 271 -2.06 -18.41 -21.49
CA THR A 271 -1.66 -18.73 -22.86
C THR A 271 -2.87 -18.99 -23.75
N GLN A 272 -3.83 -19.80 -23.28
CA GLN A 272 -5.07 -20.07 -24.02
C GLN A 272 -5.93 -18.81 -24.22
N ALA A 273 -5.97 -17.92 -23.22
CA ALA A 273 -6.68 -16.65 -23.31
C ALA A 273 -6.11 -15.77 -24.42
N LEU A 274 -4.79 -15.61 -24.48
CA LEU A 274 -4.12 -14.80 -25.50
C LEU A 274 -4.28 -15.40 -26.91
N GLN A 275 -4.13 -16.71 -27.06
CA GLN A 275 -4.34 -17.40 -28.35
C GLN A 275 -5.78 -17.23 -28.84
N SER A 276 -6.76 -17.44 -27.95
CA SER A 276 -8.18 -17.31 -28.28
C SER A 276 -8.55 -15.86 -28.59
N LEU A 277 -8.00 -14.89 -27.85
CA LEU A 277 -8.22 -13.45 -28.09
C LEU A 277 -7.68 -13.04 -29.46
N ALA A 278 -6.48 -13.48 -29.82
CA ALA A 278 -5.90 -13.19 -31.13
C ALA A 278 -6.76 -13.74 -32.27
N ALA A 279 -7.21 -15.00 -32.16
CA ALA A 279 -8.13 -15.60 -33.14
C ALA A 279 -9.46 -14.84 -33.23
N GLN A 280 -10.04 -14.48 -32.08
CA GLN A 280 -11.30 -13.74 -32.00
C GLN A 280 -11.23 -12.37 -32.66
N ILE A 281 -10.16 -11.61 -32.44
CA ILE A 281 -9.95 -10.30 -33.09
C ILE A 281 -9.77 -10.48 -34.60
N ASN A 282 -8.97 -11.46 -35.04
CA ASN A 282 -8.75 -11.74 -36.46
C ASN A 282 -10.02 -12.16 -37.20
N ASP A 283 -10.87 -12.95 -36.54
CA ASP A 283 -12.14 -13.42 -37.08
C ASP A 283 -13.25 -12.35 -37.00
N GLY A 284 -13.01 -11.25 -36.30
CA GLY A 284 -13.94 -10.14 -36.12
C GLY A 284 -15.20 -10.49 -35.33
N ARG A 285 -15.09 -11.31 -34.28
CA ARG A 285 -16.23 -11.82 -33.50
C ARG A 285 -16.21 -11.35 -32.05
N ASP A 286 -17.40 -11.13 -31.49
CA ASP A 286 -17.63 -10.89 -30.05
C ASP A 286 -16.69 -9.84 -29.43
N TYR A 287 -16.66 -8.63 -29.96
CA TYR A 287 -15.73 -7.60 -29.49
C TYR A 287 -15.94 -7.20 -28.02
N ASP A 288 -17.15 -7.31 -27.49
CA ASP A 288 -17.42 -7.11 -26.06
C ASP A 288 -16.68 -8.15 -25.20
N GLY A 289 -16.65 -9.41 -25.65
CA GLY A 289 -15.82 -10.46 -25.04
C GLY A 289 -14.31 -10.17 -25.13
N ALA A 290 -13.84 -9.56 -26.22
CA ALA A 290 -12.43 -9.20 -26.35
C ALA A 290 -12.02 -8.10 -25.34
N LEU A 291 -12.92 -7.13 -25.08
CA LEU A 291 -12.72 -6.11 -24.05
C LEU A 291 -12.73 -6.73 -22.65
N ALA A 292 -13.68 -7.63 -22.35
CA ALA A 292 -13.75 -8.35 -21.09
C ALA A 292 -12.47 -9.17 -20.82
N THR A 293 -12.00 -9.91 -21.83
CA THR A 293 -10.74 -10.66 -21.78
C THR A 293 -9.58 -9.73 -21.45
N SER A 294 -9.47 -8.60 -22.16
CA SER A 294 -8.36 -7.66 -21.99
C SER A 294 -8.38 -6.97 -20.62
N MET A 295 -9.57 -6.65 -20.09
CA MET A 295 -9.72 -6.16 -18.71
C MET A 295 -9.19 -7.18 -17.70
N LEU A 296 -9.55 -8.46 -17.82
CA LEU A 296 -9.11 -9.52 -16.91
C LEU A 296 -7.60 -9.78 -16.99
N LEU A 297 -7.04 -9.79 -18.20
CA LEU A 297 -5.59 -9.94 -18.41
C LEU A 297 -4.80 -8.73 -17.90
N MET A 298 -5.34 -7.52 -18.05
CA MET A 298 -4.78 -6.31 -17.45
C MET A 298 -4.80 -6.39 -15.92
N HIS A 299 -5.91 -6.83 -15.32
CA HIS A 299 -6.01 -7.04 -13.87
C HIS A 299 -4.98 -8.06 -13.39
N HIS A 300 -4.89 -9.21 -14.07
CA HIS A 300 -3.89 -10.25 -13.80
C HIS A 300 -2.46 -9.70 -13.85
N SER A 301 -2.14 -8.89 -14.85
CA SER A 301 -0.81 -8.29 -14.99
C SER A 301 -0.52 -7.23 -13.91
N LEU A 302 -1.53 -6.43 -13.52
CA LEU A 302 -1.39 -5.38 -12.50
C LEU A 302 -1.13 -5.93 -11.09
N ILE A 303 -1.61 -7.14 -10.78
CA ILE A 303 -1.34 -7.77 -9.47
C ILE A 303 -0.02 -8.55 -9.46
N ASN A 304 0.54 -8.86 -10.62
CA ASN A 304 1.80 -9.61 -10.80
C ASN A 304 2.89 -8.76 -11.46
N LEU A 305 2.95 -7.46 -11.15
CA LEU A 305 3.87 -6.51 -11.80
C LEU A 305 5.36 -6.91 -11.75
N GLU A 306 5.77 -7.58 -10.67
CA GLU A 306 7.18 -7.98 -10.49
C GLU A 306 7.50 -9.31 -11.21
N ASP A 307 6.50 -10.16 -11.45
CA ASP A 307 6.66 -11.50 -12.04
C ASP A 307 6.25 -11.58 -13.53
N SER A 308 5.48 -10.60 -14.01
CA SER A 308 4.95 -10.61 -15.38
C SER A 308 6.02 -10.20 -16.40
N PRO A 309 6.32 -11.04 -17.42
CA PRO A 309 7.21 -10.65 -18.51
C PRO A 309 6.58 -9.60 -19.44
N LEU A 310 5.24 -9.48 -19.41
CA LEU A 310 4.49 -8.52 -20.20
C LEU A 310 4.09 -7.31 -19.37
N CYS A 311 4.16 -6.15 -20.01
CA CYS A 311 3.75 -4.89 -19.46
C CYS A 311 2.23 -4.79 -19.41
N TRP A 312 1.65 -4.57 -18.23
CA TRP A 312 0.20 -4.60 -18.00
C TRP A 312 -0.62 -3.74 -18.98
N SER A 313 -0.06 -2.64 -19.47
CA SER A 313 -0.76 -1.72 -20.35
C SER A 313 -0.95 -2.27 -21.77
N CYS A 314 -0.19 -3.29 -22.19
CA CYS A 314 -0.30 -3.83 -23.55
C CYS A 314 -1.71 -4.36 -23.84
N HIS A 315 -2.43 -4.82 -22.81
CA HIS A 315 -3.81 -5.28 -22.92
C HIS A 315 -4.78 -4.17 -23.33
N ALA A 316 -4.42 -2.88 -23.17
CA ALA A 316 -5.21 -1.78 -23.69
C ALA A 316 -5.17 -1.67 -25.22
N ASN A 317 -4.20 -2.30 -25.90
CA ASN A 317 -4.08 -2.27 -27.36
C ASN A 317 -5.30 -2.86 -28.06
N VAL A 318 -6.12 -3.67 -27.36
CA VAL A 318 -7.41 -4.16 -27.87
C VAL A 318 -8.33 -3.03 -28.35
N LEU A 319 -8.26 -1.85 -27.72
CA LEU A 319 -9.08 -0.70 -28.06
C LEU A 319 -8.70 -0.06 -29.41
N ASP A 320 -7.47 -0.29 -29.88
CA ASP A 320 -7.01 0.13 -31.20
C ASP A 320 -7.04 -1.01 -32.23
N ALA A 321 -7.00 -2.26 -31.77
CA ALA A 321 -7.05 -3.45 -32.64
C ALA A 321 -8.46 -3.72 -33.18
N ILE A 322 -9.49 -3.26 -32.47
CA ILE A 322 -10.89 -3.41 -32.87
C ILE A 322 -11.37 -2.09 -33.52
N PRO A 323 -12.19 -2.12 -34.59
CA PRO A 323 -12.72 -0.90 -35.18
C PRO A 323 -13.56 -0.10 -34.15
N PRO A 324 -13.40 1.24 -34.06
CA PRO A 324 -14.06 2.03 -33.03
C PRO A 324 -15.59 2.04 -33.13
N GLU A 325 -16.15 1.84 -34.33
CA GLU A 325 -17.59 1.90 -34.57
C GLU A 325 -18.36 0.72 -33.96
N VAL A 326 -17.66 -0.39 -33.67
CA VAL A 326 -18.26 -1.62 -33.14
C VAL A 326 -17.97 -1.83 -31.65
N ILE A 327 -17.13 -0.99 -31.05
CA ILE A 327 -16.78 -1.08 -29.63
C ILE A 327 -17.81 -0.32 -28.80
N ASN A 328 -18.35 -0.98 -27.77
CA ASN A 328 -19.03 -0.25 -26.71
C ASN A 328 -18.00 0.44 -25.79
N HIS A 329 -17.67 1.69 -26.11
CA HIS A 329 -16.70 2.50 -25.35
C HIS A 329 -17.13 2.83 -23.92
N HIS A 330 -18.39 2.61 -23.58
CA HIS A 330 -18.96 2.86 -22.25
C HIS A 330 -19.18 1.59 -21.43
N SER A 331 -18.82 0.43 -21.98
CA SER A 331 -18.82 -0.82 -21.23
C SER A 331 -17.83 -0.75 -20.05
N ASP A 332 -18.15 -1.46 -18.96
CA ASP A 332 -17.26 -1.49 -17.79
C ASP A 332 -15.83 -1.94 -18.12
N PRO A 333 -15.60 -2.96 -18.98
CA PRO A 333 -14.25 -3.30 -19.43
C PRO A 333 -13.52 -2.16 -20.16
N ALA A 334 -14.19 -1.47 -21.09
CA ALA A 334 -13.60 -0.35 -21.80
C ALA A 334 -13.24 0.80 -20.84
N LEU A 335 -14.15 1.14 -19.91
CA LEU A 335 -13.90 2.15 -18.89
C LEU A 335 -12.76 1.75 -17.95
N PHE A 336 -12.65 0.47 -17.58
CA PHE A 336 -11.56 -0.03 -16.75
C PHE A 336 -10.21 0.15 -17.45
N LEU A 337 -10.07 -0.33 -18.68
CA LEU A 337 -8.84 -0.20 -19.48
C LEU A 337 -8.44 1.28 -19.61
N ARG A 338 -9.40 2.14 -19.99
CA ARG A 338 -9.18 3.59 -20.12
C ARG A 338 -8.73 4.23 -18.80
N ALA A 339 -9.38 3.89 -17.69
CA ALA A 339 -9.05 4.45 -16.39
C ALA A 339 -7.60 4.12 -15.98
N GLN A 340 -7.15 2.87 -16.16
CA GLN A 340 -5.77 2.50 -15.84
C GLN A 340 -4.76 3.31 -16.66
N ILE A 341 -5.00 3.46 -17.97
CA ILE A 341 -4.12 4.27 -18.84
C ILE A 341 -4.15 5.75 -18.42
N ILE A 342 -5.33 6.35 -18.28
CA ILE A 342 -5.48 7.77 -17.90
C ILE A 342 -4.75 8.05 -16.58
N LEU A 343 -4.92 7.21 -15.56
CA LEU A 343 -4.26 7.39 -14.27
C LEU A 343 -2.75 7.18 -14.38
N ALA A 344 -2.28 6.21 -15.18
CA ALA A 344 -0.85 6.02 -15.43
C ALA A 344 -0.21 7.23 -16.14
N ARG A 345 -0.93 7.89 -17.07
CA ARG A 345 -0.46 9.12 -17.74
C ARG A 345 -0.18 10.25 -16.75
N THR A 346 -0.90 10.33 -15.63
CA THR A 346 -0.67 11.37 -14.59
C THR A 346 0.70 11.25 -13.90
N ALA A 347 1.37 10.11 -14.04
CA ALA A 347 2.71 9.85 -13.51
C ALA A 347 3.83 10.12 -14.53
N GLN A 348 3.50 10.60 -15.74
CA GLN A 348 4.46 10.91 -16.80
C GLN A 348 4.73 12.41 -16.88
N THR A 349 5.97 12.79 -17.17
CA THR A 349 6.33 14.19 -17.43
C THR A 349 5.82 14.65 -18.81
N PRO A 350 5.68 15.96 -19.07
CA PRO A 350 5.32 16.49 -20.39
C PRO A 350 6.19 15.96 -21.53
N HIS A 351 7.49 15.79 -21.26
CA HIS A 351 8.45 15.22 -22.23
C HIS A 351 8.21 13.72 -22.49
N GLN A 352 7.80 12.95 -21.49
CA GLN A 352 7.42 11.56 -21.70
C GLN A 352 6.10 11.47 -22.48
N LEU A 353 5.12 12.29 -22.11
CA LEU A 353 3.80 12.34 -22.77
C LEU A 353 3.90 12.71 -24.26
N SER A 354 4.84 13.59 -24.64
CA SER A 354 5.06 13.97 -26.04
C SER A 354 5.75 12.88 -26.87
N ARG A 355 6.54 12.01 -26.22
CA ARG A 355 7.29 10.93 -26.87
C ARG A 355 6.54 9.61 -26.91
N THR A 356 5.60 9.40 -26.00
CA THR A 356 4.73 8.21 -26.04
C THR A 356 3.66 8.37 -27.10
N ARG A 357 3.46 7.33 -27.90
CA ARG A 357 2.32 7.26 -28.82
C ARG A 357 1.03 7.41 -28.02
N ARG A 358 0.17 8.33 -28.45
CA ARG A 358 -1.22 8.38 -27.98
C ARG A 358 -2.02 7.42 -28.84
N HIS A 359 -2.76 6.54 -28.20
CA HIS A 359 -3.64 5.60 -28.88
C HIS A 359 -4.88 6.33 -29.38
N SER A 360 -5.54 5.77 -30.40
CA SER A 360 -6.68 6.43 -31.02
C SER A 360 -7.81 6.67 -30.00
N PHE A 361 -7.99 5.70 -29.11
CA PHE A 361 -8.94 5.79 -28.01
C PHE A 361 -8.61 6.90 -26.98
N GLU A 362 -7.36 7.33 -26.86
CA GLU A 362 -6.97 8.43 -25.95
C GLU A 362 -7.26 9.81 -26.56
N ALA A 363 -7.36 9.89 -27.90
CA ALA A 363 -7.52 11.15 -28.63
C ALA A 363 -8.99 11.47 -29.00
N THR A 364 -9.85 10.46 -29.09
CA THR A 364 -11.28 10.64 -29.40
C THR A 364 -12.06 11.15 -28.20
N ASP A 365 -13.07 12.00 -28.44
CA ASP A 365 -14.02 12.40 -27.40
C ASP A 365 -14.99 11.24 -27.13
N TRP A 366 -14.51 10.27 -26.35
CA TRP A 366 -15.24 9.05 -26.03
C TRP A 366 -16.41 9.28 -25.07
N LEU A 367 -16.78 10.53 -24.74
CA LEU A 367 -18.02 10.89 -24.07
C LEU A 367 -19.06 11.48 -25.03
N GLU A 368 -18.73 11.64 -26.30
CA GLU A 368 -19.65 12.13 -27.32
C GLU A 368 -20.91 11.23 -27.37
N GLY A 369 -22.10 11.84 -27.36
CA GLY A 369 -23.38 11.13 -27.37
C GLY A 369 -23.85 10.58 -26.03
N VAL A 370 -23.03 10.62 -24.95
CA VAL A 370 -23.46 10.17 -23.62
C VAL A 370 -24.32 11.24 -22.95
N LEU A 371 -25.47 10.84 -22.40
CA LEU A 371 -26.28 11.72 -21.57
C LEU A 371 -25.45 12.23 -20.39
N GLN A 372 -25.51 13.54 -20.13
CA GLN A 372 -24.71 14.17 -19.08
C GLN A 372 -24.88 13.47 -17.72
N ILE A 373 -26.10 13.04 -17.39
CA ILE A 373 -26.39 12.31 -16.15
C ILE A 373 -25.68 10.94 -16.10
N GLU A 374 -25.65 10.18 -17.19
CA GLU A 374 -24.95 8.89 -17.22
C GLU A 374 -23.43 9.07 -17.12
N SER A 375 -22.88 10.15 -17.69
CA SER A 375 -21.44 10.44 -17.58
C SER A 375 -20.99 10.73 -16.15
N THR A 376 -21.89 11.19 -15.26
CA THR A 376 -21.58 11.46 -13.84
C THR A 376 -21.87 10.27 -12.91
N LYS A 377 -22.36 9.15 -13.46
CA LYS A 377 -22.56 7.91 -12.71
C LYS A 377 -21.21 7.33 -12.27
N VAL A 378 -21.10 6.97 -11.00
CA VAL A 378 -19.91 6.34 -10.43
C VAL A 378 -19.82 4.90 -10.93
N SER A 379 -18.72 4.56 -11.61
CA SER A 379 -18.42 3.17 -11.94
C SER A 379 -18.18 2.38 -10.65
N THR A 380 -18.92 1.30 -10.47
CA THR A 380 -18.82 0.44 -9.28
C THR A 380 -17.53 -0.35 -9.25
N THR A 381 -16.84 -0.49 -10.37
CA THR A 381 -15.53 -1.15 -10.42
C THR A 381 -14.39 -0.18 -10.11
N LEU A 382 -14.52 1.09 -10.50
CA LEU A 382 -13.43 2.08 -10.41
C LEU A 382 -13.58 3.07 -9.25
N GLY A 383 -14.79 3.23 -8.72
CA GLY A 383 -15.11 4.26 -7.72
C GLY A 383 -15.05 5.69 -8.25
N VAL A 384 -15.08 5.88 -9.58
CA VAL A 384 -15.01 7.19 -10.23
C VAL A 384 -15.94 7.22 -11.44
N SER A 385 -16.49 8.40 -11.76
CA SER A 385 -17.32 8.61 -12.94
C SER A 385 -16.49 8.80 -14.21
N SER A 386 -17.07 8.43 -15.36
CA SER A 386 -16.43 8.64 -16.67
C SER A 386 -16.18 10.11 -16.98
N ARG A 387 -17.08 11.01 -16.54
CA ARG A 387 -16.90 12.46 -16.66
C ARG A 387 -15.66 12.94 -15.91
N LEU A 388 -15.42 12.45 -14.70
CA LEU A 388 -14.25 12.86 -13.93
C LEU A 388 -12.95 12.30 -14.54
N LEU A 389 -12.96 11.06 -15.03
CA LEU A 389 -11.84 10.47 -15.77
C LEU A 389 -11.48 11.28 -17.02
N PHE A 390 -12.48 11.73 -17.79
CA PHE A 390 -12.27 12.59 -18.94
C PHE A 390 -11.58 13.91 -18.54
N ILE A 391 -12.00 14.52 -17.43
CA ILE A 391 -11.37 15.74 -16.92
C ILE A 391 -9.92 15.49 -16.49
N ILE A 392 -9.62 14.37 -15.81
CA ILE A 392 -8.24 13.99 -15.43
C ILE A 392 -7.35 13.85 -16.68
N SER A 393 -7.83 13.15 -17.70
CA SER A 393 -7.11 12.98 -18.98
C SER A 393 -6.82 14.34 -19.62
N SER A 394 -7.85 15.17 -19.72
CA SER A 394 -7.76 16.50 -20.31
C SER A 394 -6.78 17.40 -19.55
N ALA A 395 -6.84 17.42 -18.21
CA ALA A 395 -5.93 18.17 -17.35
C ALA A 395 -4.46 17.74 -17.53
N THR A 396 -4.22 16.44 -17.72
CA THR A 396 -2.88 15.86 -17.96
C THR A 396 -2.31 16.27 -19.32
N SER A 397 -3.16 16.46 -20.33
CA SER A 397 -2.71 16.89 -21.66
C SER A 397 -2.48 18.40 -21.79
N LEU A 398 -3.00 19.20 -20.86
CA LEU A 398 -3.07 20.65 -20.95
C LEU A 398 -1.71 21.38 -20.98
N PRO A 399 -0.68 20.95 -20.23
CA PRO A 399 0.63 21.62 -20.24
C PRO A 399 1.33 21.57 -21.60
N ASN A 400 0.95 20.65 -22.49
CA ASN A 400 1.53 20.52 -23.84
C ASN A 400 0.98 21.56 -24.85
N SER A 401 -0.03 22.36 -24.47
CA SER A 401 -0.55 23.43 -25.32
C SER A 401 0.41 24.61 -25.39
N GLN A 402 0.71 25.08 -26.60
CA GLN A 402 1.62 26.22 -26.85
C GLN A 402 1.07 27.55 -26.34
N ASP A 403 -0.25 27.67 -26.17
CA ASP A 403 -0.90 28.92 -25.73
C ASP A 403 -1.23 28.92 -24.23
N LYS A 404 -0.46 29.71 -23.49
CA LYS A 404 -0.60 29.85 -22.03
C LYS A 404 -1.94 30.46 -21.60
N LEU A 405 -2.49 31.41 -22.36
CA LEU A 405 -3.73 32.09 -21.97
C LEU A 405 -4.93 31.16 -22.14
N ASN A 406 -5.01 30.51 -23.32
CA ASN A 406 -6.05 29.52 -23.61
C ASN A 406 -5.98 28.33 -22.64
N ARG A 407 -4.77 27.91 -22.26
CA ARG A 407 -4.56 26.87 -21.23
C ARG A 407 -5.18 27.24 -19.89
N LEU A 408 -4.96 28.46 -19.39
CA LEU A 408 -5.48 28.89 -18.09
C LEU A 408 -7.00 29.06 -18.13
N MET A 409 -7.55 29.61 -19.21
CA MET A 409 -9.01 29.70 -19.38
C MET A 409 -9.67 28.33 -19.39
N TYR A 410 -9.09 27.36 -20.12
CA TYR A 410 -9.60 26.00 -20.16
C TYR A 410 -9.48 25.30 -18.80
N ALA A 411 -8.37 25.51 -18.07
CA ALA A 411 -8.21 24.98 -16.72
C ALA A 411 -9.25 25.55 -15.75
N GLN A 412 -9.59 26.84 -15.85
CA GLN A 412 -10.64 27.46 -15.04
C GLN A 412 -12.02 26.88 -15.34
N LEU A 413 -12.31 26.61 -16.62
CA LEU A 413 -13.55 25.92 -17.01
C LEU A 413 -13.61 24.52 -16.39
N GLN A 414 -12.53 23.74 -16.49
CA GLN A 414 -12.46 22.41 -15.88
C GLN A 414 -12.59 22.46 -14.36
N GLU A 415 -11.92 23.40 -13.69
CA GLU A 415 -12.03 23.59 -12.25
C GLU A 415 -13.47 23.84 -11.83
N THR A 416 -14.18 24.73 -12.55
CA THR A 416 -15.60 25.00 -12.31
C THR A 416 -16.46 23.76 -12.53
N GLN A 417 -16.15 22.96 -13.55
CA GLN A 417 -16.85 21.69 -13.79
C GLN A 417 -16.61 20.69 -12.65
N ILE A 418 -15.38 20.55 -12.15
CA ILE A 418 -15.06 19.62 -11.04
C ILE A 418 -15.70 20.10 -9.74
N GLN A 419 -15.72 21.40 -9.48
CA GLN A 419 -16.36 21.98 -8.28
C GLN A 419 -17.86 21.71 -8.24
N ASN A 420 -18.53 21.80 -9.38
CA ASN A 420 -19.97 21.60 -9.50
C ASN A 420 -20.36 20.16 -9.83
N LEU A 421 -19.39 19.25 -10.00
CA LEU A 421 -19.65 17.87 -10.38
C LEU A 421 -20.36 17.13 -9.25
N ARG A 422 -21.62 16.77 -9.49
CA ARG A 422 -22.39 15.87 -8.64
C ARG A 422 -22.38 14.48 -9.24
N GLN A 423 -21.72 13.56 -8.54
CA GLN A 423 -21.65 12.16 -8.92
C GLN A 423 -22.77 11.39 -8.19
N TRP A 424 -23.29 10.35 -8.83
CA TRP A 424 -24.37 9.54 -8.27
C TRP A 424 -24.15 8.06 -8.56
N ASN A 425 -24.86 7.19 -7.84
CA ASN A 425 -24.83 5.75 -8.05
C ASN A 425 -26.22 5.15 -7.75
N PRO A 426 -26.68 4.14 -8.52
CA PRO A 426 -28.01 3.55 -8.37
C PRO A 426 -28.15 2.56 -7.20
N GLU A 427 -27.07 2.20 -6.49
CA GLU A 427 -27.14 1.31 -5.34
C GLU A 427 -28.11 1.85 -4.27
N PRO A 428 -28.76 0.96 -3.51
CA PRO A 428 -29.68 1.33 -2.45
C PRO A 428 -28.97 2.17 -1.37
N GLU A 429 -29.75 2.98 -0.65
CA GLU A 429 -29.21 3.73 0.49
C GLU A 429 -28.65 2.75 1.54
N GLY A 430 -27.39 2.97 1.92
CA GLY A 430 -26.64 2.05 2.77
C GLY A 430 -25.15 2.35 2.76
N PRO A 431 -24.38 1.66 3.63
CA PRO A 431 -22.94 1.89 3.78
C PRO A 431 -22.15 1.60 2.49
N GLU A 432 -22.62 0.69 1.63
CA GLU A 432 -22.02 0.39 0.33
C GLU A 432 -22.06 1.61 -0.59
N LYS A 433 -23.24 2.27 -0.69
CA LYS A 433 -23.41 3.50 -1.47
C LYS A 433 -22.57 4.63 -0.91
N GLU A 434 -22.54 4.79 0.41
CA GLU A 434 -21.70 5.79 1.07
C GLU A 434 -20.21 5.61 0.72
N VAL A 435 -19.71 4.38 0.71
CA VAL A 435 -18.32 4.07 0.32
C VAL A 435 -18.05 4.38 -1.15
N LEU A 436 -18.98 4.09 -2.06
CA LEU A 436 -18.86 4.42 -3.48
C LEU A 436 -18.80 5.94 -3.69
N LEU A 437 -19.71 6.69 -3.07
CA LEU A 437 -19.76 8.14 -3.18
C LEU A 437 -18.55 8.81 -2.50
N ALA A 438 -18.10 8.29 -1.36
CA ALA A 438 -16.88 8.74 -0.70
C ALA A 438 -15.63 8.50 -1.55
N SER A 439 -15.55 7.35 -2.24
CA SER A 439 -14.45 7.06 -3.17
C SER A 439 -14.49 8.03 -4.35
N ALA A 440 -15.67 8.28 -4.92
CA ALA A 440 -15.84 9.22 -6.02
C ALA A 440 -15.50 10.66 -5.62
N GLU A 441 -15.83 11.06 -4.39
CA GLU A 441 -15.46 12.35 -3.83
C GLU A 441 -13.95 12.47 -3.59
N ALA A 442 -13.29 11.39 -3.16
CA ALA A 442 -11.83 11.36 -3.04
C ALA A 442 -11.16 11.62 -4.40
N PHE A 443 -11.66 11.00 -5.48
CA PHE A 443 -11.21 11.31 -6.84
C PHE A 443 -11.47 12.76 -7.23
N ARG A 444 -12.63 13.34 -6.87
CA ARG A 444 -12.98 14.72 -7.21
C ARG A 444 -12.03 15.72 -6.55
N LEU A 445 -11.78 15.55 -5.24
CA LEU A 445 -10.84 16.38 -4.48
C LEU A 445 -9.40 16.22 -4.99
N ALA A 446 -8.96 15.00 -5.24
CA ALA A 446 -7.63 14.74 -5.80
C ALA A 446 -7.47 15.35 -7.19
N THR A 447 -8.51 15.35 -8.02
CA THR A 447 -8.50 16.00 -9.35
C THR A 447 -8.35 17.51 -9.23
N LEU A 448 -9.02 18.16 -8.27
CA LEU A 448 -8.83 19.59 -8.00
C LEU A 448 -7.40 19.92 -7.57
N ILE A 449 -6.83 19.12 -6.66
CA ILE A 449 -5.45 19.28 -6.22
C ILE A 449 -4.51 19.10 -7.41
N TYR A 450 -4.66 18.00 -8.15
CA TYR A 450 -3.85 17.69 -9.32
C TYR A 450 -3.87 18.81 -10.35
N LEU A 451 -5.06 19.28 -10.77
CA LEU A 451 -5.20 20.40 -11.71
C LEU A 451 -4.46 21.64 -11.21
N ARG A 452 -4.66 22.02 -9.94
CA ARG A 452 -4.05 23.23 -9.38
C ARG A 452 -2.53 23.13 -9.28
N CYS A 453 -2.01 21.96 -8.91
CA CYS A 453 -0.58 21.73 -8.80
C CYS A 453 0.09 21.63 -10.17
N HIS A 454 -0.49 20.85 -11.09
CA HIS A 454 0.08 20.56 -12.39
C HIS A 454 -0.07 21.72 -13.38
N VAL A 455 -1.24 22.39 -13.43
CA VAL A 455 -1.52 23.42 -14.43
C VAL A 455 -1.25 24.83 -13.93
N TYR A 456 -1.70 25.17 -12.71
CA TYR A 456 -1.48 26.51 -12.14
C TYR A 456 -0.14 26.66 -11.42
N GLY A 457 0.57 25.55 -11.16
CA GLY A 457 1.84 25.55 -10.44
C GLY A 457 1.68 25.83 -8.94
N PHE A 458 0.49 25.61 -8.36
CA PHE A 458 0.31 25.81 -6.92
C PHE A 458 1.09 24.73 -6.17
N THR A 459 1.96 25.16 -5.27
CA THR A 459 2.74 24.22 -4.45
C THR A 459 1.85 23.61 -3.38
N ARG A 460 2.36 22.55 -2.74
CA ARG A 460 1.79 21.93 -1.54
C ARG A 460 1.57 22.88 -0.35
N PHE A 461 2.15 24.09 -0.38
CA PHE A 461 2.02 25.10 0.68
C PHE A 461 0.97 26.18 0.38
N HIS A 462 0.40 26.16 -0.84
CA HIS A 462 -0.65 27.08 -1.23
C HIS A 462 -1.91 26.84 -0.38
N SER A 463 -2.54 27.90 0.14
CA SER A 463 -3.71 27.80 1.03
C SER A 463 -4.83 26.94 0.44
N SER A 464 -5.14 27.15 -0.84
CA SER A 464 -6.16 26.39 -1.55
C SER A 464 -5.82 24.91 -1.79
N ILE A 465 -4.54 24.53 -1.71
CA ILE A 465 -4.09 23.13 -1.73
C ILE A 465 -4.18 22.54 -0.33
N LEU A 466 -3.81 23.29 0.72
CA LEU A 466 -3.92 22.84 2.10
C LEU A 466 -5.37 22.51 2.48
N GLU A 467 -6.32 23.38 2.13
CA GLU A 467 -7.76 23.14 2.39
C GLU A 467 -8.27 21.86 1.71
N LEU A 468 -7.96 21.69 0.41
CA LEU A 468 -8.35 20.49 -0.33
C LEU A 468 -7.63 19.24 0.18
N SER A 469 -6.34 19.36 0.51
CA SER A 469 -5.54 18.26 1.06
C SER A 469 -6.09 17.79 2.39
N ASP A 470 -6.65 18.69 3.20
CA ASP A 470 -7.21 18.35 4.52
C ASP A 470 -8.55 17.66 4.40
N ALA A 471 -9.39 18.11 3.46
CA ALA A 471 -10.63 17.43 3.10
C ALA A 471 -10.35 16.02 2.55
N LEU A 472 -9.41 15.90 1.60
CA LEU A 472 -9.03 14.62 1.01
C LEU A 472 -8.41 13.68 2.05
N HIS A 473 -7.54 14.19 2.93
CA HIS A 473 -6.94 13.41 4.01
C HIS A 473 -8.00 12.83 4.94
N THR A 474 -8.95 13.66 5.38
CA THR A 474 -10.05 13.24 6.26
C THR A 474 -10.88 12.15 5.60
N LEU A 475 -11.21 12.31 4.32
CA LEU A 475 -12.01 11.36 3.55
C LEU A 475 -11.28 10.02 3.33
N LEU A 476 -9.99 10.05 3.00
CA LEU A 476 -9.19 8.83 2.85
C LEU A 476 -9.05 8.05 4.17
N LEU A 477 -9.00 8.76 5.30
CA LEU A 477 -9.00 8.13 6.62
C LEU A 477 -10.34 7.48 6.98
N SER A 478 -11.46 7.98 6.46
CA SER A 478 -12.78 7.39 6.69
C SER A 478 -13.07 6.17 5.80
N LEU A 479 -12.43 6.06 4.63
CA LEU A 479 -12.62 4.92 3.72
C LEU A 479 -12.20 3.59 4.39
N PRO A 480 -12.92 2.49 4.14
CA PRO A 480 -12.63 1.19 4.73
C PRO A 480 -11.32 0.61 4.19
N VAL A 481 -10.51 0.07 5.10
CA VAL A 481 -9.22 -0.61 4.80
C VAL A 481 -9.18 -2.06 5.29
N LYS A 482 -10.26 -2.51 5.92
CA LYS A 482 -10.49 -3.88 6.41
C LYS A 482 -11.99 -4.12 6.59
N GLY A 483 -12.39 -5.38 6.74
CA GLY A 483 -13.79 -5.76 6.99
C GLY A 483 -14.68 -5.76 5.74
N PRO A 484 -16.01 -5.86 5.91
CA PRO A 484 -16.94 -6.21 4.83
C PRO A 484 -17.16 -5.11 3.78
N LEU A 485 -16.72 -3.88 4.03
CA LEU A 485 -16.80 -2.77 3.07
C LEU A 485 -15.47 -2.48 2.38
N TYR A 486 -14.39 -3.16 2.79
CA TYR A 486 -13.09 -3.01 2.14
C TYR A 486 -13.05 -3.80 0.84
N THR A 487 -12.75 -3.10 -0.26
CA THR A 487 -12.71 -3.64 -1.62
C THR A 487 -11.62 -2.95 -2.43
N ALA A 488 -11.34 -3.48 -3.63
CA ALA A 488 -10.29 -2.98 -4.51
C ALA A 488 -10.58 -1.60 -5.12
N ILE A 489 -11.78 -1.04 -4.92
CA ILE A 489 -12.13 0.35 -5.27
C ILE A 489 -11.28 1.36 -4.48
N TYR A 490 -10.60 0.93 -3.42
CA TYR A 490 -9.79 1.80 -2.59
C TYR A 490 -8.93 2.76 -3.44
N SER A 491 -9.07 4.06 -3.16
CA SER A 491 -8.65 5.14 -4.05
C SER A 491 -7.13 5.37 -4.02
N ILE A 492 -6.35 4.49 -4.67
CA ILE A 492 -4.88 4.54 -4.69
C ILE A 492 -4.35 5.82 -5.35
N TRP A 493 -4.94 6.28 -6.46
CA TRP A 493 -4.51 7.53 -7.09
C TRP A 493 -4.79 8.76 -6.21
N PRO A 494 -6.01 8.94 -5.63
CA PRO A 494 -6.23 9.97 -4.62
C PRO A 494 -5.31 9.88 -3.40
N PHE A 495 -4.99 8.66 -2.96
CA PHE A 495 -4.02 8.44 -1.88
C PHE A 495 -2.63 8.98 -2.24
N PHE A 496 -2.14 8.73 -3.47
CA PHE A 496 -0.88 9.29 -3.94
C PHE A 496 -0.90 10.82 -3.91
N VAL A 497 -1.93 11.44 -4.49
CA VAL A 497 -2.08 12.91 -4.53
C VAL A 497 -2.10 13.50 -3.11
N ALA A 498 -2.82 12.87 -2.18
CA ALA A 498 -2.85 13.28 -0.79
C ALA A 498 -1.47 13.15 -0.12
N ALA A 499 -0.76 12.05 -0.34
CA ALA A 499 0.52 11.79 0.30
C ALA A 499 1.63 12.76 -0.17
N VAL A 500 1.62 13.17 -1.44
CA VAL A 500 2.65 14.10 -1.96
C VAL A 500 2.37 15.56 -1.60
N THR A 501 1.11 15.94 -1.35
CA THR A 501 0.74 17.30 -0.93
C THR A 501 0.69 17.46 0.59
N ALA A 502 0.43 16.40 1.36
CA ALA A 502 0.33 16.43 2.81
C ALA A 502 1.69 16.51 3.53
N ASN A 503 1.74 17.26 4.65
CA ASN A 503 2.94 17.38 5.51
C ASN A 503 3.39 16.03 6.09
N SER A 504 4.57 15.99 6.73
CA SER A 504 5.15 14.76 7.30
C SER A 504 4.16 13.97 8.14
N ASP A 505 3.49 14.66 9.07
CA ASP A 505 2.62 14.03 10.07
C ASP A 505 1.36 13.45 9.43
N LYS A 506 0.74 14.19 8.51
CA LYS A 506 -0.44 13.73 7.77
C LYS A 506 -0.10 12.57 6.85
N ARG A 507 1.05 12.61 6.17
CA ARG A 507 1.54 11.50 5.35
C ARG A 507 1.83 10.25 6.17
N ASP A 508 2.47 10.39 7.34
CA ASP A 508 2.71 9.25 8.23
C ASP A 508 1.38 8.64 8.71
N ARG A 509 0.34 9.44 8.99
CA ARG A 509 -1.01 8.92 9.29
C ARG A 509 -1.63 8.16 8.12
N LEU A 510 -1.48 8.65 6.89
CA LEU A 510 -1.96 7.95 5.69
C LEU A 510 -1.26 6.59 5.55
N TYR A 511 0.06 6.54 5.77
CA TYR A 511 0.82 5.29 5.75
C TYR A 511 0.34 4.30 6.81
N GLN A 512 0.15 4.76 8.04
CA GLN A 512 -0.39 3.92 9.11
C GLN A 512 -1.81 3.42 8.78
N ARG A 513 -2.63 4.24 8.12
CA ARG A 513 -3.99 3.86 7.74
C ARG A 513 -4.01 2.68 6.78
N VAL A 514 -3.08 2.62 5.84
CA VAL A 514 -3.07 1.61 4.77
C VAL A 514 -2.19 0.39 5.07
N VAL A 515 -1.65 0.28 6.28
CA VAL A 515 -0.92 -0.92 6.74
C VAL A 515 -1.73 -2.21 6.50
N PRO A 516 -3.04 -2.28 6.82
CA PRO A 516 -3.83 -3.49 6.55
C PRO A 516 -3.93 -3.85 5.07
N ILE A 517 -3.94 -2.84 4.17
CA ILE A 517 -3.97 -3.04 2.72
C ILE A 517 -2.60 -3.57 2.25
N ARG A 518 -1.52 -2.98 2.76
CA ARG A 518 -0.15 -3.35 2.42
C ARG A 518 0.19 -4.78 2.85
N GLU A 519 -0.28 -5.19 4.02
CA GLU A 519 -0.03 -6.52 4.60
C GLU A 519 -1.08 -7.55 4.18
N GLY A 520 -2.14 -7.12 3.47
CA GLY A 520 -3.19 -7.99 2.93
C GLY A 520 -2.81 -8.60 1.58
N ASP A 521 -3.77 -8.63 0.65
CA ASP A 521 -3.59 -9.30 -0.65
C ASP A 521 -2.77 -8.50 -1.66
N LYS A 522 -2.32 -9.17 -2.74
CA LYS A 522 -1.69 -8.55 -3.91
C LYS A 522 -2.50 -7.34 -4.40
N ASN A 523 -1.83 -6.18 -4.44
CA ASN A 523 -2.40 -4.93 -4.91
C ASN A 523 -1.29 -3.98 -5.39
N THR A 524 -1.69 -2.89 -6.05
CA THR A 524 -0.75 -1.90 -6.61
C THR A 524 -0.25 -0.88 -5.58
N LEU A 525 -0.77 -0.88 -4.34
CA LEU A 525 -0.41 0.10 -3.31
C LEU A 525 1.06 0.00 -2.91
N SER A 526 1.64 -1.21 -2.84
CA SER A 526 3.05 -1.40 -2.46
C SER A 526 3.99 -0.60 -3.36
N VAL A 527 3.77 -0.65 -4.68
CA VAL A 527 4.55 0.11 -5.67
C VAL A 527 4.39 1.62 -5.46
N VAL A 528 3.18 2.08 -5.16
CA VAL A 528 2.89 3.50 -4.89
C VAL A 528 3.58 3.96 -3.60
N LEU A 529 3.53 3.16 -2.53
CA LEU A 529 4.20 3.46 -1.26
C LEU A 529 5.73 3.51 -1.42
N LYS A 530 6.31 2.55 -2.17
CA LYS A 530 7.73 2.58 -2.56
C LYS A 530 8.02 3.93 -3.22
N ARG A 531 7.27 4.32 -4.26
CA ARG A 531 7.49 5.58 -4.98
C ARG A 531 7.40 6.82 -4.08
N ILE A 532 6.39 6.93 -3.23
CA ILE A 532 6.23 8.09 -2.32
C ILE A 532 7.39 8.14 -1.31
N SER A 533 7.84 6.98 -0.82
CA SER A 533 9.02 6.90 0.05
C SER A 533 10.27 7.44 -0.66
N GLY A 534 10.47 7.08 -1.92
CA GLY A 534 11.62 7.52 -2.71
C GLY A 534 11.70 9.03 -2.94
N ILE A 535 10.56 9.73 -2.97
CA ILE A 535 10.50 11.20 -3.14
C ILE A 535 10.40 11.97 -1.81
N ARG A 536 10.43 11.29 -0.65
CA ARG A 536 10.22 11.91 0.67
C ARG A 536 11.23 13.01 0.98
N THR A 537 12.51 12.78 0.68
CA THR A 537 13.59 13.74 0.92
C THR A 537 13.40 14.98 0.07
N TRP A 538 13.06 14.80 -1.21
CA TRP A 538 12.77 15.92 -2.10
C TRP A 538 11.58 16.76 -1.61
N LEU A 539 10.50 16.11 -1.17
CA LEU A 539 9.33 16.78 -0.59
C LEU A 539 9.65 17.55 0.70
N ALA A 540 10.62 17.09 1.51
CA ALA A 540 11.04 17.75 2.73
C ALA A 540 11.92 18.99 2.47
N ASN A 541 12.60 19.02 1.33
CA ASN A 541 13.51 20.12 0.94
C ASN A 541 12.83 21.24 0.15
N GLN A 542 11.50 21.17 -0.05
CA GLN A 542 10.75 22.22 -0.73
C GLN A 542 10.66 23.49 0.13
N ASP A 543 10.76 24.66 -0.51
CA ASP A 543 10.61 25.95 0.17
C ASP A 543 9.17 26.17 0.62
N ALA A 544 8.95 26.19 1.95
CA ALA A 544 7.64 26.39 2.56
C ALA A 544 7.02 27.77 2.29
N THR A 545 7.85 28.76 1.93
CA THR A 545 7.36 30.11 1.59
C THR A 545 6.91 30.21 0.14
N CYS A 546 7.34 29.28 -0.72
CA CYS A 546 6.98 29.25 -2.12
C CYS A 546 5.54 28.77 -2.30
N GLN A 547 4.64 29.69 -2.64
CA GLN A 547 3.21 29.40 -2.89
C GLN A 547 2.95 28.91 -4.31
N ARG A 548 3.80 29.29 -5.28
CA ARG A 548 3.69 28.91 -6.69
C ARG A 548 5.05 28.64 -7.30
N GLN A 549 5.17 27.49 -7.97
CA GLN A 549 6.34 27.09 -8.75
C GLN A 549 5.84 26.34 -9.98
N ASN A 550 6.12 26.86 -11.18
CA ASN A 550 5.71 26.17 -12.41
C ASN A 550 6.50 24.87 -12.57
N GLY A 551 5.83 23.78 -12.93
CA GLY A 551 6.50 22.50 -13.23
C GLY A 551 6.98 21.70 -12.02
N TRP A 552 6.75 22.16 -10.77
CA TRP A 552 7.17 21.43 -9.57
C TRP A 552 6.58 20.01 -9.50
N TRP A 553 5.36 19.83 -10.01
CA TRP A 553 4.74 18.51 -10.13
C TRP A 553 5.51 17.59 -11.08
N ASP A 554 5.98 18.13 -12.21
CA ASP A 554 6.74 17.37 -13.20
C ASP A 554 8.15 17.06 -12.70
N GLU A 555 8.77 18.00 -11.98
CA GLU A 555 10.03 17.77 -11.26
C GLU A 555 9.90 16.62 -10.27
N MET A 556 8.84 16.58 -9.46
CA MET A 556 8.57 15.48 -8.52
C MET A 556 8.54 14.11 -9.21
N LEU A 557 8.02 14.06 -10.44
CA LEU A 557 7.90 12.82 -11.21
C LEU A 557 9.22 12.39 -11.87
N SER A 558 10.20 13.29 -12.00
CA SER A 558 11.48 12.96 -12.62
C SER A 558 12.23 11.85 -11.83
N PRO A 559 12.89 10.91 -12.53
CA PRO A 559 13.72 9.89 -11.89
C PRO A 559 14.82 10.48 -11.00
N SER A 560 15.33 11.67 -11.34
CA SER A 560 16.43 12.34 -10.61
C SER A 560 16.08 12.73 -9.17
N PHE A 561 14.79 12.84 -8.84
CA PHE A 561 14.32 13.31 -7.53
C PHE A 561 13.69 12.19 -6.69
N SER A 562 13.82 10.95 -7.14
CA SER A 562 13.44 9.77 -6.37
C SER A 562 14.65 8.89 -6.13
N THR A 563 14.81 8.40 -4.90
CA THR A 563 15.80 7.35 -4.60
C THR A 563 15.40 5.98 -5.15
N ILE A 564 14.23 5.87 -5.79
CA ILE A 564 13.72 4.66 -6.42
C ILE A 564 13.52 4.92 -7.92
N ALA A 565 14.25 4.16 -8.74
CA ALA A 565 14.06 4.16 -10.17
C ALA A 565 12.64 3.67 -10.52
N LEU A 566 11.95 4.38 -11.41
CA LEU A 566 10.76 3.83 -12.06
C LEU A 566 11.23 2.70 -12.97
N GLY A 567 10.61 1.52 -12.89
CA GLY A 567 10.90 0.42 -13.80
C GLY A 567 10.76 0.87 -15.28
N PRO A 568 11.50 0.26 -16.22
CA PRO A 568 11.62 0.75 -17.60
C PRO A 568 10.31 0.75 -18.42
N HIS A 569 9.18 0.33 -17.85
CA HIS A 569 7.98 -0.07 -18.58
C HIS A 569 6.68 0.30 -17.84
N LEU A 570 6.51 1.57 -17.48
CA LEU A 570 5.26 2.03 -16.82
C LEU A 570 4.05 1.97 -17.77
N LEU A 571 4.30 2.21 -19.06
CA LEU A 571 3.37 2.01 -20.18
C LEU A 571 4.15 1.44 -21.37
N CYS A 572 3.71 0.31 -21.88
CA CYS A 572 4.13 -0.31 -23.13
C CYS A 572 2.89 -0.41 -23.99
N LEU A 573 2.58 0.72 -24.60
CA LEU A 573 1.58 0.81 -25.62
C LEU A 573 2.37 0.94 -26.93
N GLY A 574 2.51 -0.19 -27.63
CA GLY A 574 3.38 -0.37 -28.78
C GLY A 574 2.91 -1.57 -29.58
#